data_AF-A0A7W2NLZ7-F1
#
_entry.id   AF-A0A7W2NLZ7-F1
#
_cell.length_a   1.000
_cell.length_b   1.000
_cell.length_c   1.000
_cell.angle_alpha   90.00
_cell.angle_beta   90.00
_cell.angle_gamma   90.00
#
_symmetry.space_group_name_H-M   'P 1'
#
loop_
_entity.id
_entity.type
_entity.pdbx_description
1 polymer ?
#
loop_
_entity_poly.entity_id
_entity_poly.type
_entity_poly.pdbx_seq_one_letter_code
_entity_poly.pdbx_strand_id
1 'polypeptide(L)'
;MSHPKIMLGKPEPKNSVKSFHGKKIIVWQGLANVSNINGWVQNPRIDLEIKRFKDNHAGIAPNSEEVFAIMKAIKEFKIKDLAKDVLCNGIRQPIIITHEGKLLDGNRRYYSIRSILESMDRHDPLRSEFEQIPVWVLDDQCTAEDEEYILVQENFYAAQKVEWPDYVKAHRIYEDLQNELPIKSVAQKYGWNTSKVAETKRIMELIEEFVMFATGDCSDEDEYAGLGLSEIEAEKIAAEKYQYFNEAQKSFRVKLEQDPDFKFSFFRLIFEGKFKNFTEVRAVKDAWDTPQARNMLLSNDPKAAKKAKAIVDYKSFESKEEENVEETIDDFVSFLSKLTTEQKINLVEKDTGYVEKLQSSLNTVLSMIEQVKKC
;
A
#
# COMPACT_ATOMS: atom_id res chain seq x y z
N MET A 1 -35.43 -21.60 15.48
CA MET A 1 -34.78 -20.32 15.16
C MET A 1 -35.61 -19.22 15.77
N SER A 2 -35.01 -18.46 16.69
CA SER A 2 -35.69 -17.35 17.33
C SER A 2 -35.51 -16.08 16.51
N HIS A 3 -36.55 -15.27 16.38
CA HIS A 3 -36.47 -14.00 15.67
C HIS A 3 -35.50 -13.05 16.40
N PRO A 4 -34.45 -12.51 15.76
CA PRO A 4 -33.47 -11.66 16.45
C PRO A 4 -34.13 -10.42 17.05
N LYS A 5 -33.92 -10.19 18.34
CA LYS A 5 -34.55 -9.07 19.08
C LYS A 5 -34.15 -7.69 18.57
N ILE A 6 -33.00 -7.60 17.88
CA ILE A 6 -32.48 -6.35 17.31
C ILE A 6 -33.30 -5.86 16.10
N MET A 7 -34.04 -6.76 15.44
CA MET A 7 -34.79 -6.42 14.24
C MET A 7 -36.16 -5.83 14.56
N LEU A 8 -36.56 -4.88 13.74
CA LEU A 8 -37.90 -4.31 13.76
C LEU A 8 -38.90 -5.33 13.18
N GLY A 9 -40.07 -5.44 13.80
CA GLY A 9 -41.13 -6.35 13.32
C GLY A 9 -41.82 -5.88 12.04
N LYS A 10 -41.53 -4.67 11.56
CA LYS A 10 -42.07 -4.10 10.31
C LYS A 10 -40.93 -3.43 9.51
N PRO A 11 -40.71 -3.82 8.23
CA PRO A 11 -41.30 -4.98 7.57
C PRO A 11 -40.92 -6.28 8.30
N GLU A 12 -41.78 -7.30 8.21
CA GLU A 12 -41.53 -8.59 8.86
C GLU A 12 -40.20 -9.17 8.38
N PRO A 13 -39.26 -9.50 9.29
CA PRO A 13 -37.97 -10.03 8.91
C PRO A 13 -38.06 -11.37 8.18
N LYS A 14 -37.26 -11.50 7.13
CA LYS A 14 -37.27 -12.67 6.25
C LYS A 14 -35.96 -13.42 6.33
N ASN A 15 -36.04 -14.73 6.50
CA ASN A 15 -34.88 -15.59 6.36
C ASN A 15 -34.47 -15.73 4.90
N SER A 16 -33.17 -15.68 4.67
CA SER A 16 -32.56 -15.98 3.37
C SER A 16 -31.23 -16.70 3.58
N VAL A 17 -30.85 -17.54 2.62
CA VAL A 17 -29.52 -18.15 2.61
C VAL A 17 -28.61 -17.29 1.76
N LYS A 18 -27.47 -16.90 2.31
CA LYS A 18 -26.41 -16.15 1.61
C LYS A 18 -25.17 -17.02 1.50
N SER A 19 -24.38 -16.79 0.45
CA SER A 19 -23.11 -17.49 0.25
C SER A 19 -21.98 -16.52 0.51
N PHE A 20 -21.12 -16.84 1.49
CA PHE A 20 -19.92 -16.08 1.82
C PHE A 20 -18.72 -17.01 1.68
N HIS A 21 -17.83 -16.71 0.74
CA HIS A 21 -16.61 -17.49 0.45
C HIS A 21 -16.87 -19.00 0.35
N GLY A 22 -17.91 -19.39 -0.41
CA GLY A 22 -18.32 -20.77 -0.63
C GLY A 22 -19.14 -21.41 0.52
N LYS A 23 -19.24 -20.76 1.69
CA LYS A 23 -20.07 -21.21 2.81
C LYS A 23 -21.48 -20.63 2.72
N LYS A 24 -22.50 -21.47 2.87
CA LYS A 24 -23.90 -21.05 2.91
C LYS A 24 -24.30 -20.72 4.35
N ILE A 25 -24.64 -19.47 4.61
CA ILE A 25 -25.00 -18.95 5.93
C ILE A 25 -26.45 -18.45 5.88
N ILE A 26 -27.24 -18.82 6.89
CA ILE A 26 -28.61 -18.34 7.06
C ILE A 26 -28.55 -16.94 7.69
N VAL A 27 -29.26 -15.98 7.09
CA VAL A 27 -29.35 -14.61 7.61
C VAL A 27 -30.79 -14.13 7.61
N TRP A 28 -31.13 -13.32 8.61
CA TRP A 28 -32.38 -12.58 8.69
C TRP A 28 -32.22 -11.22 8.01
N GLN A 29 -33.08 -10.92 7.04
CA GLN A 29 -33.11 -9.65 6.32
C GLN A 29 -34.27 -8.78 6.81
N GLY A 30 -33.98 -7.52 7.12
CA GLY A 30 -34.98 -6.55 7.57
C GLY A 30 -34.37 -5.21 7.96
N LEU A 31 -35.02 -4.52 8.90
CA LEU A 31 -34.56 -3.24 9.44
C LEU A 31 -34.16 -3.40 10.92
N ALA A 32 -33.18 -2.63 11.37
CA ALA A 32 -32.82 -2.50 12.77
C ALA A 32 -32.71 -1.02 13.16
N ASN A 33 -32.98 -0.71 14.43
CA ASN A 33 -32.70 0.62 14.96
C ASN A 33 -31.19 0.83 15.09
N VAL A 34 -30.71 1.97 14.59
CA VAL A 34 -29.27 2.34 14.62
C VAL A 34 -28.73 2.37 16.05
N SER A 35 -29.57 2.75 17.02
CA SER A 35 -29.23 2.78 18.46
C SER A 35 -28.95 1.40 19.05
N ASN A 36 -29.45 0.33 18.44
CA ASN A 36 -29.33 -1.04 18.95
C ASN A 36 -28.12 -1.77 18.37
N ILE A 37 -27.43 -1.16 17.39
CA ILE A 37 -26.27 -1.75 16.74
C ILE A 37 -25.01 -1.28 17.45
N ASN A 38 -24.17 -2.24 17.82
CA ASN A 38 -22.87 -1.99 18.41
C ASN A 38 -21.83 -1.84 17.29
N GLY A 39 -21.17 -0.67 17.24
CA GLY A 39 -20.07 -0.43 16.32
C GLY A 39 -18.96 -1.46 16.51
N TRP A 40 -18.25 -1.81 15.43
CA TRP A 40 -17.19 -2.80 15.51
C TRP A 40 -15.92 -2.18 16.09
N VAL A 41 -15.76 -2.30 17.41
CA VAL A 41 -14.62 -1.74 18.15
C VAL A 41 -13.29 -2.37 17.74
N GLN A 42 -13.29 -3.62 17.27
CA GLN A 42 -12.10 -4.37 16.85
C GLN A 42 -11.97 -4.39 15.32
N ASN A 43 -12.34 -3.29 14.65
CA ASN A 43 -12.31 -3.20 13.20
C ASN A 43 -10.86 -3.13 12.69
N PRO A 44 -10.39 -4.12 11.90
CA PRO A 44 -8.99 -4.21 11.46
C PRO A 44 -8.50 -3.00 10.65
N ARG A 45 -9.43 -2.26 10.02
CA ARG A 45 -9.11 -1.05 9.26
C ARG A 45 -8.59 0.11 10.11
N ILE A 46 -8.86 0.09 11.41
CA ILE A 46 -8.47 1.16 12.36
C ILE A 46 -7.59 0.64 13.48
N ASP A 47 -7.03 -0.57 13.37
CA ASP A 47 -6.22 -1.18 14.43
C ASP A 47 -5.07 -0.26 14.88
N LEU A 48 -4.37 0.38 13.94
CA LEU A 48 -3.30 1.34 14.27
C LEU A 48 -3.82 2.55 15.07
N GLU A 49 -4.98 3.09 14.70
CA GLU A 49 -5.57 4.22 15.43
C GLU A 49 -6.17 3.79 16.78
N ILE A 50 -6.63 2.55 16.91
CA ILE A 50 -7.04 1.95 18.19
C ILE A 50 -5.82 1.77 19.10
N LYS A 51 -4.72 1.21 18.58
CA LYS A 51 -3.47 1.10 19.34
C LYS A 51 -3.01 2.48 19.81
N ARG A 52 -3.00 3.47 18.92
CA ARG A 52 -2.66 4.86 19.26
C ARG A 52 -3.59 5.47 20.31
N PHE A 53 -4.89 5.18 20.23
CA PHE A 53 -5.84 5.61 21.25
C PHE A 53 -5.49 5.00 22.61
N LYS A 54 -5.23 3.69 22.67
CA LYS A 54 -4.86 2.99 23.89
C LYS A 54 -3.58 3.57 24.51
N ASP A 55 -2.55 3.83 23.72
CA ASP A 55 -1.30 4.41 24.21
C ASP A 55 -1.52 5.79 24.85
N ASN A 56 -2.38 6.61 24.24
CA ASN A 56 -2.75 7.93 24.78
C ASN A 56 -3.70 7.86 26.00
N HIS A 57 -4.31 6.70 26.26
CA HIS A 57 -5.32 6.51 27.32
C HIS A 57 -4.96 5.34 28.26
N ALA A 58 -3.66 5.12 28.51
CA ALA A 58 -3.16 4.13 29.47
C ALA A 58 -3.71 2.70 29.27
N GLY A 59 -3.83 2.28 28.01
CA GLY A 59 -4.28 0.93 27.63
C GLY A 59 -5.80 0.74 27.52
N ILE A 60 -6.60 1.77 27.83
CA ILE A 60 -8.06 1.68 27.76
C ILE A 60 -8.52 1.59 26.29
N ALA A 61 -9.33 0.58 25.99
CA ALA A 61 -9.90 0.39 24.66
C ALA A 61 -11.00 1.43 24.37
N PRO A 62 -11.10 1.95 23.14
CA PRO A 62 -12.10 2.95 22.81
C PRO A 62 -13.52 2.35 22.86
N ASN A 63 -14.47 3.13 23.36
CA ASN A 63 -15.89 2.80 23.31
C ASN A 63 -16.50 3.14 21.92
N SER A 64 -17.78 2.82 21.73
CA SER A 64 -18.48 3.04 20.44
C SER A 64 -18.48 4.49 19.94
N GLU A 65 -18.51 5.49 20.83
CA GLU A 65 -18.46 6.91 20.46
C GLU A 65 -17.05 7.34 20.06
N GLU A 66 -16.04 6.85 20.77
CA GLU A 66 -14.63 7.12 20.46
C GLU A 66 -14.24 6.50 19.12
N VAL A 67 -14.69 5.27 18.85
CA VAL A 67 -14.53 4.64 17.52
C VAL A 67 -15.23 5.45 16.43
N PHE A 68 -16.42 6.00 16.70
CA PHE A 68 -17.09 6.87 15.74
C PHE A 68 -16.28 8.14 15.46
N ALA A 69 -15.70 8.77 16.48
CA ALA A 69 -14.83 9.93 16.32
C ALA A 69 -13.57 9.60 15.50
N ILE A 70 -12.91 8.47 15.78
CA ILE A 70 -11.76 7.96 15.02
C ILE A 70 -12.14 7.77 13.54
N MET A 71 -13.24 7.06 13.27
CA MET A 71 -13.73 6.82 11.90
C MET A 71 -14.03 8.12 11.14
N LYS A 72 -14.52 9.16 11.84
CA LYS A 72 -14.85 10.48 11.25
C LYS A 72 -13.59 11.31 10.95
N ALA A 73 -12.52 11.12 11.71
CA ALA A 73 -11.25 11.82 11.53
C ALA A 73 -10.43 11.30 10.33
N ILE A 74 -10.57 10.01 10.01
CA ILE A 74 -9.83 9.35 8.92
C ILE A 74 -10.44 9.73 7.55
N LYS A 75 -9.68 10.47 6.73
CA LYS A 75 -10.17 11.03 5.46
C LYS A 75 -10.47 9.96 4.41
N GLU A 76 -9.71 8.87 4.43
CA GLU A 76 -9.80 7.72 3.54
C GLU A 76 -11.18 7.06 3.58
N PHE A 77 -11.85 7.10 4.74
CA PHE A 77 -13.19 6.54 4.88
C PHE A 77 -14.29 7.42 4.32
N LYS A 78 -14.03 8.70 4.03
CA LYS A 78 -14.97 9.63 3.39
C LYS A 78 -16.37 9.58 4.03
N ILE A 79 -16.45 9.48 5.36
CA ILE A 79 -17.72 9.30 6.09
C ILE A 79 -18.70 10.43 5.79
N LYS A 80 -18.20 11.68 5.70
CA LYS A 80 -19.00 12.86 5.37
C LYS A 80 -19.54 12.83 3.94
N ASP A 81 -18.74 12.38 2.98
CA ASP A 81 -19.16 12.28 1.58
C ASP A 81 -20.22 11.18 1.42
N LEU A 82 -20.00 10.03 2.07
CA LEU A 82 -20.96 8.94 2.08
C LEU A 82 -22.24 9.33 2.83
N ALA A 83 -22.17 10.14 3.89
CA ALA A 83 -23.35 10.68 4.56
C ALA A 83 -24.20 11.55 3.61
N LYS A 84 -23.57 12.41 2.81
CA LYS A 84 -24.28 13.19 1.77
C LYS A 84 -24.95 12.30 0.73
N ASP A 85 -24.27 11.24 0.28
CA ASP A 85 -24.85 10.29 -0.66
C ASP A 85 -26.05 9.55 -0.05
N VAL A 86 -25.93 9.08 1.19
CA VAL A 86 -27.00 8.41 1.93
C VAL A 86 -28.20 9.33 2.16
N LEU A 87 -28.00 10.63 2.41
CA LEU A 87 -29.09 11.60 2.51
C LEU A 87 -29.92 11.69 1.21
N CYS A 88 -29.25 11.63 0.05
CA CYS A 88 -29.92 11.75 -1.25
C CYS A 88 -30.51 10.43 -1.74
N ASN A 89 -29.84 9.31 -1.47
CA ASN A 89 -30.08 8.02 -2.14
C ASN A 89 -30.53 6.90 -1.18
N GLY A 90 -30.49 7.13 0.13
CA GLY A 90 -30.67 6.09 1.13
C GLY A 90 -29.56 5.03 1.11
N ILE A 91 -29.69 4.03 1.98
CA ILE A 91 -28.79 2.88 2.03
C ILE A 91 -29.22 1.84 1.01
N ARG A 92 -28.39 1.60 -0.01
CA ARG A 92 -28.69 0.62 -1.08
C ARG A 92 -28.32 -0.82 -0.73
N GLN A 93 -27.30 -0.99 0.11
CA GLN A 93 -26.83 -2.31 0.54
C GLN A 93 -27.00 -2.44 2.05
N PRO A 94 -27.52 -3.57 2.56
CA PRO A 94 -27.66 -3.80 3.99
C PRO A 94 -26.31 -3.95 4.68
N ILE A 95 -26.21 -3.55 5.94
CA ILE A 95 -25.06 -3.86 6.79
C ILE A 95 -25.18 -5.29 7.33
N ILE A 96 -24.08 -5.89 7.77
CA ILE A 96 -24.09 -7.25 8.32
C ILE A 96 -23.74 -7.19 9.80
N ILE A 97 -24.59 -7.78 10.65
CA ILE A 97 -24.42 -7.79 12.11
C ILE A 97 -24.63 -9.19 12.68
N THR A 98 -24.01 -9.50 13.82
CA THR A 98 -24.26 -10.74 14.56
C THR A 98 -25.67 -10.73 15.19
N HIS A 99 -26.10 -11.87 15.73
CA HIS A 99 -27.38 -11.99 16.43
C HIS A 99 -27.50 -10.99 17.61
N GLU A 100 -26.38 -10.67 18.27
CA GLU A 100 -26.26 -9.73 19.39
C GLU A 100 -26.11 -8.27 18.94
N GLY A 101 -26.05 -8.01 17.63
CA GLY A 101 -25.94 -6.67 17.07
C GLY A 101 -24.52 -6.12 16.95
N LYS A 102 -23.50 -6.97 17.04
CA LYS A 102 -22.12 -6.58 16.72
C LYS A 102 -21.99 -6.40 15.20
N LEU A 103 -21.46 -5.25 14.78
CA LEU A 103 -21.23 -4.97 13.36
C LEU A 103 -20.08 -5.80 12.78
N LEU A 104 -20.29 -6.43 11.62
CA LEU A 104 -19.30 -7.23 10.89
C LEU A 104 -18.90 -6.57 9.56
N ASP A 105 -19.88 -6.11 8.78
CA ASP A 105 -19.63 -5.35 7.55
C ASP A 105 -20.54 -4.12 7.47
N GLY A 106 -20.05 -3.10 6.76
CA GLY A 106 -20.79 -1.86 6.54
C GLY A 106 -20.48 -0.78 7.57
N ASN A 107 -19.34 -0.85 8.26
CA ASN A 107 -18.84 0.19 9.18
C ASN A 107 -19.03 1.61 8.65
N ARG A 108 -18.56 1.88 7.42
CA ARG A 108 -18.69 3.22 6.81
C ARG A 108 -20.15 3.65 6.66
N ARG A 109 -21.04 2.74 6.24
CA ARG A 109 -22.48 3.01 6.07
C ARG A 109 -23.14 3.30 7.42
N TYR A 110 -22.88 2.47 8.42
CA TYR A 110 -23.37 2.67 9.79
C TYR A 110 -22.91 4.01 10.37
N TYR A 111 -21.61 4.31 10.31
CA TYR A 111 -21.08 5.57 10.84
C TYR A 111 -21.48 6.80 10.02
N SER A 112 -21.73 6.67 8.72
CA SER A 112 -22.33 7.76 7.93
C SER A 112 -23.75 8.09 8.39
N ILE A 113 -24.58 7.09 8.67
CA ILE A 113 -25.92 7.33 9.24
C ILE A 113 -25.83 7.96 10.63
N ARG A 114 -24.94 7.45 11.49
CA ARG A 114 -24.68 8.09 12.78
C ARG A 114 -24.28 9.56 12.64
N SER A 115 -23.42 9.88 11.67
CA SER A 115 -23.04 11.26 11.38
C SER A 115 -24.20 12.12 10.88
N ILE A 116 -25.15 11.55 10.14
CA ILE A 116 -26.39 12.24 9.75
C ILE A 116 -27.21 12.57 11.01
N LEU A 117 -27.49 11.55 11.83
CA LEU A 117 -28.29 11.67 13.05
C LEU A 117 -27.68 12.62 14.10
N GLU A 118 -26.35 12.70 14.17
CA GLU A 118 -25.62 13.66 15.02
C GLU A 118 -25.80 15.11 14.52
N SER A 119 -25.87 15.31 13.20
CA SER A 119 -26.01 16.63 12.57
C SER A 119 -27.44 17.13 12.43
N MET A 120 -28.43 16.23 12.51
CA MET A 120 -29.85 16.56 12.40
C MET A 120 -30.43 17.05 13.73
N ASP A 121 -31.36 18.00 13.64
CA ASP A 121 -32.16 18.41 14.79
C ASP A 121 -32.98 17.23 15.34
N ARG A 122 -33.24 17.23 16.65
CA ARG A 122 -34.01 16.15 17.30
C ARG A 122 -35.47 16.13 16.84
N HIS A 123 -36.00 17.25 16.38
CA HIS A 123 -37.37 17.41 15.89
C HIS A 123 -37.45 17.42 14.36
N ASP A 124 -36.36 17.13 13.65
CA ASP A 124 -36.37 17.01 12.20
C ASP A 124 -37.29 15.85 11.78
N PRO A 125 -38.32 16.09 10.94
CA PRO A 125 -39.23 15.04 10.47
C PRO A 125 -38.52 13.87 9.76
N LEU A 126 -37.42 14.16 9.06
CA LEU A 126 -36.65 13.18 8.30
C LEU A 126 -35.77 12.31 9.19
N ARG A 127 -35.57 12.69 10.46
CA ARG A 127 -34.73 11.93 11.40
C ARG A 127 -35.17 10.48 11.52
N SER A 128 -36.48 10.23 11.57
CA SER A 128 -37.08 8.90 11.70
C SER A 128 -36.71 7.95 10.56
N GLU A 129 -36.42 8.48 9.36
CA GLU A 129 -35.98 7.68 8.21
C GLU A 129 -34.55 7.15 8.36
N PHE A 130 -33.72 7.86 9.12
CA PHE A 130 -32.32 7.50 9.37
C PHE A 130 -32.09 6.79 10.71
N GLU A 131 -33.11 6.72 11.57
CA GLU A 131 -33.06 5.92 12.80
C GLU A 131 -33.08 4.42 12.52
N GLN A 132 -33.49 4.02 11.31
CA GLN A 132 -33.58 2.65 10.87
C GLN A 132 -32.58 2.38 9.73
N ILE A 133 -31.94 1.22 9.75
CA ILE A 133 -30.99 0.81 8.72
C ILE A 133 -31.32 -0.61 8.22
N PRO A 134 -31.22 -0.88 6.91
CA PRO A 134 -31.33 -2.24 6.40
C PRO A 134 -30.16 -3.11 6.86
N VAL A 135 -30.49 -4.30 7.37
CA VAL A 135 -29.53 -5.23 7.96
C VAL A 135 -29.70 -6.65 7.45
N TRP A 136 -28.58 -7.39 7.43
CA TRP A 136 -28.54 -8.84 7.51
C TRP A 136 -28.04 -9.22 8.90
N VAL A 137 -28.88 -9.91 9.65
CA VAL A 137 -28.54 -10.40 11.00
C VAL A 137 -28.20 -11.88 10.90
N LEU A 138 -27.05 -12.27 11.42
CA LEU A 138 -26.67 -13.68 11.51
C LEU A 138 -27.62 -14.43 12.45
N ASP A 139 -27.86 -15.70 12.14
CA ASP A 139 -28.64 -16.59 13.00
C ASP A 139 -27.91 -16.86 14.34
N ASP A 140 -28.66 -17.24 15.37
CA ASP A 140 -28.10 -17.55 16.71
C ASP A 140 -27.18 -18.79 16.72
N GLN A 141 -27.20 -19.58 15.64
CA GLN A 141 -26.31 -20.73 15.45
C GLN A 141 -25.01 -20.42 14.70
N CYS A 142 -24.81 -19.19 14.22
CA CYS A 142 -23.57 -18.82 13.52
C CYS A 142 -22.35 -18.87 14.45
N THR A 143 -21.28 -19.49 13.97
CA THR A 143 -20.02 -19.65 14.69
C THR A 143 -19.05 -18.49 14.43
N ALA A 144 -18.00 -18.37 15.24
CA ALA A 144 -16.91 -17.41 14.99
C ALA A 144 -16.22 -17.66 13.64
N GLU A 145 -16.17 -18.91 13.18
CA GLU A 145 -15.65 -19.25 11.85
C GLU A 145 -16.55 -18.67 10.74
N ASP A 146 -17.87 -18.71 10.92
CA ASP A 146 -18.84 -18.11 9.99
C ASP A 146 -18.65 -16.59 9.88
N GLU A 147 -18.42 -15.91 11.01
CA GLU A 147 -18.08 -14.48 11.02
C GLU A 147 -16.83 -14.22 10.18
N GLU A 148 -15.78 -15.02 10.34
CA GLU A 148 -14.53 -14.86 9.59
C GLU A 148 -14.73 -15.04 8.07
N TYR A 149 -15.52 -16.04 7.64
CA TYR A 149 -15.85 -16.20 6.21
C TYR A 149 -16.54 -14.96 5.62
N ILE A 150 -17.43 -14.33 6.39
CA ILE A 150 -18.10 -13.09 5.98
C ILE A 150 -17.08 -11.95 5.91
N LEU A 151 -16.24 -11.79 6.93
CA LEU A 151 -15.23 -10.73 6.97
C LEU A 151 -14.26 -10.84 5.80
N VAL A 152 -13.80 -12.05 5.48
CA VAL A 152 -12.95 -12.31 4.32
C VAL A 152 -13.72 -11.99 3.02
N GLN A 153 -14.92 -12.55 2.81
CA GLN A 153 -15.69 -12.33 1.59
C GLN A 153 -15.91 -10.84 1.32
N GLU A 154 -16.34 -10.09 2.34
CA GLU A 154 -16.80 -8.71 2.19
C GLU A 154 -15.66 -7.69 2.11
N ASN A 155 -14.44 -8.06 2.54
CA ASN A 155 -13.31 -7.13 2.59
C ASN A 155 -12.09 -7.52 1.75
N PHE A 156 -11.90 -8.80 1.42
CA PHE A 156 -10.79 -9.25 0.57
C PHE A 156 -11.11 -9.26 -0.93
N TYR A 157 -12.37 -9.43 -1.33
CA TYR A 157 -12.75 -9.56 -2.74
C TYR A 157 -13.16 -8.22 -3.37
N ALA A 158 -12.58 -7.93 -4.54
CA ALA A 158 -12.61 -6.65 -5.25
C ALA A 158 -13.97 -6.17 -5.76
N ALA A 159 -15.03 -6.99 -5.70
CA ALA A 159 -16.30 -6.69 -6.34
C ALA A 159 -17.08 -5.58 -5.59
N GLN A 160 -16.74 -4.32 -5.92
CA GLN A 160 -17.45 -3.07 -5.61
C GLN A 160 -17.30 -2.48 -4.19
N LYS A 161 -16.26 -2.84 -3.43
CA LYS A 161 -15.98 -2.25 -2.10
C LYS A 161 -14.57 -1.66 -2.03
N VAL A 162 -14.38 -0.71 -1.11
CA VAL A 162 -13.03 -0.22 -0.76
C VAL A 162 -12.32 -1.37 -0.06
N GLU A 163 -11.42 -2.02 -0.79
CA GLU A 163 -10.60 -3.11 -0.28
C GLU A 163 -9.81 -2.69 0.97
N TRP A 164 -9.46 -3.66 1.80
CA TRP A 164 -8.48 -3.41 2.85
C TRP A 164 -7.14 -2.96 2.24
N PRO A 165 -6.42 -2.03 2.89
CA PRO A 165 -5.05 -1.70 2.50
C PRO A 165 -4.19 -2.96 2.43
N ASP A 166 -3.23 -2.99 1.52
CA ASP A 166 -2.41 -4.19 1.30
C ASP A 166 -1.66 -4.63 2.57
N TYR A 167 -1.21 -3.67 3.38
CA TYR A 167 -0.63 -3.94 4.70
C TYR A 167 -1.59 -4.71 5.62
N VAL A 168 -2.85 -4.31 5.70
CA VAL A 168 -3.86 -4.96 6.57
C VAL A 168 -4.14 -6.39 6.07
N LYS A 169 -4.25 -6.59 4.76
CA LYS A 169 -4.39 -7.93 4.17
C LYS A 169 -3.17 -8.80 4.47
N ALA A 170 -1.97 -8.25 4.32
CA ALA A 170 -0.71 -8.92 4.56
C ALA A 170 -0.56 -9.34 6.02
N HIS A 171 -0.92 -8.45 6.96
CA HIS A 171 -0.89 -8.73 8.39
C HIS A 171 -1.78 -9.91 8.77
N ARG A 172 -3.01 -10.00 8.23
CA ARG A 172 -3.92 -11.13 8.51
C ARG A 172 -3.39 -12.45 7.99
N ILE A 173 -2.85 -12.45 6.78
CA ILE A 173 -2.20 -13.62 6.21
C ILE A 173 -1.01 -14.05 7.07
N TYR A 174 -0.24 -13.09 7.56
CA TYR A 174 0.93 -13.35 8.38
C TYR A 174 0.57 -13.88 9.78
N GLU A 175 -0.46 -13.34 10.43
CA GLU A 175 -1.00 -13.87 11.70
C GLU A 175 -1.39 -15.34 11.56
N ASP A 176 -2.14 -15.69 10.51
CA ASP A 176 -2.53 -17.08 10.25
C ASP A 176 -1.31 -18.00 10.07
N LEU A 177 -0.27 -17.52 9.39
CA LEU A 177 0.98 -18.28 9.22
C LEU A 177 1.79 -18.42 10.52
N GLN A 178 1.77 -17.40 11.38
CA GLN A 178 2.38 -17.44 12.72
C GLN A 178 1.65 -18.41 13.65
N ASN A 179 0.33 -18.55 13.46
CA ASN A 179 -0.48 -19.58 14.12
C ASN A 179 -0.33 -20.98 13.49
N GLU A 180 0.79 -21.23 12.81
CA GLU A 180 1.17 -22.51 12.21
C GLU A 180 0.20 -23.06 11.14
N LEU A 181 -0.69 -22.22 10.58
CA LEU A 181 -1.54 -22.67 9.47
C LEU A 181 -0.69 -22.93 8.21
N PRO A 182 -0.85 -24.08 7.53
CA PRO A 182 -0.11 -24.36 6.31
C PRO A 182 -0.42 -23.33 5.22
N ILE A 183 0.60 -22.94 4.44
CA ILE A 183 0.49 -21.98 3.32
C ILE A 183 -0.67 -22.33 2.36
N LYS A 184 -0.91 -23.62 2.11
CA LYS A 184 -2.03 -24.07 1.26
C LYS A 184 -3.39 -23.73 1.84
N SER A 185 -3.56 -23.91 3.16
CA SER A 185 -4.80 -23.60 3.87
C SER A 185 -5.04 -22.09 3.89
N VAL A 186 -4.00 -21.31 4.16
CA VAL A 186 -4.06 -19.84 4.13
C VAL A 186 -4.39 -19.33 2.72
N ALA A 187 -3.74 -19.88 1.69
CA ALA A 187 -4.02 -19.58 0.29
C ALA A 187 -5.49 -19.82 -0.08
N GLN A 188 -6.04 -20.96 0.34
CA GLN A 188 -7.45 -21.28 0.14
C GLN A 188 -8.38 -20.34 0.93
N LYS A 189 -8.06 -20.04 2.18
CA LYS A 189 -8.83 -19.13 3.05
C LYS A 189 -8.97 -17.74 2.43
N TYR A 190 -7.89 -17.17 1.89
CA TYR A 190 -7.88 -15.82 1.34
C TYR A 190 -8.05 -15.74 -0.19
N GLY A 191 -8.25 -16.87 -0.87
CA GLY A 191 -8.38 -16.92 -2.33
C GLY A 191 -7.12 -16.47 -3.08
N TRP A 192 -5.95 -16.63 -2.47
CA TRP A 192 -4.66 -16.27 -3.05
C TRP A 192 -3.93 -17.52 -3.53
N ASN A 193 -3.01 -17.38 -4.48
CA ASN A 193 -2.10 -18.48 -4.80
C ASN A 193 -1.02 -18.62 -3.71
N THR A 194 -0.45 -19.81 -3.58
CA THR A 194 0.56 -20.13 -2.56
C THR A 194 1.85 -19.30 -2.71
N SER A 195 2.22 -18.93 -3.94
CA SER A 195 3.39 -18.09 -4.21
C SER A 195 3.23 -16.69 -3.62
N LYS A 196 2.04 -16.08 -3.78
CA LYS A 196 1.68 -14.79 -3.23
C LYS A 196 1.67 -14.81 -1.70
N VAL A 197 1.11 -15.87 -1.09
CA VAL A 197 1.16 -16.05 0.38
C VAL A 197 2.61 -16.14 0.88
N ALA A 198 3.46 -16.91 0.20
CA ALA A 198 4.88 -17.04 0.55
C ALA A 198 5.69 -15.73 0.32
N GLU A 199 5.30 -14.92 -0.66
CA GLU A 199 5.85 -13.57 -0.87
C GLU A 199 5.43 -12.62 0.25
N THR A 200 4.14 -12.60 0.58
CA THR A 200 3.61 -11.79 1.69
C THR A 200 4.26 -12.13 3.01
N LYS A 201 4.50 -13.41 3.31
CA LYS A 201 5.27 -13.83 4.48
C LYS A 201 6.63 -13.11 4.56
N ARG A 202 7.40 -13.15 3.47
CA ARG A 202 8.73 -12.52 3.38
C ARG A 202 8.69 -11.00 3.51
N ILE A 203 7.65 -10.36 2.97
CA ILE A 203 7.47 -8.92 3.10
C ILE A 203 7.20 -8.56 4.57
N MET A 204 6.34 -9.32 5.24
CA MET A 204 6.01 -9.07 6.65
C MET A 204 7.19 -9.36 7.58
N GLU A 205 7.98 -10.41 7.33
CA GLU A 205 9.24 -10.66 8.06
C GLU A 205 10.22 -9.48 7.93
N LEU A 206 10.40 -8.93 6.72
CA LEU A 206 11.23 -7.74 6.51
C LEU A 206 10.67 -6.50 7.22
N ILE A 207 9.35 -6.37 7.32
CA ILE A 207 8.69 -5.29 8.05
C ILE A 207 8.89 -5.46 9.56
N GLU A 208 8.81 -6.67 10.11
CA GLU A 208 9.12 -6.91 11.53
C GLU A 208 10.57 -6.54 11.87
N GLU A 209 11.52 -6.88 10.99
CA GLU A 209 12.91 -6.45 11.12
C GLU A 209 13.04 -4.92 11.08
N PHE A 210 12.29 -4.23 10.21
CA PHE A 210 12.23 -2.78 10.18
C PHE A 210 11.66 -2.20 11.48
N VAL A 211 10.56 -2.75 11.98
CA VAL A 211 9.95 -2.29 13.23
C VAL A 211 10.92 -2.46 14.39
N MET A 212 11.56 -3.63 14.51
CA MET A 212 12.58 -3.89 15.52
C MET A 212 13.74 -2.89 15.44
N PHE A 213 14.28 -2.64 14.24
CA PHE A 213 15.31 -1.63 14.02
C PHE A 213 14.83 -0.22 14.40
N ALA A 214 13.64 0.17 13.95
CA ALA A 214 13.08 1.48 14.18
C ALA A 214 12.82 1.78 15.67
N THR A 215 12.43 0.75 16.43
CA THR A 215 12.23 0.85 17.89
C THR A 215 13.50 0.75 18.70
N GLY A 216 14.62 0.37 18.09
CA GLY A 216 15.91 0.31 18.76
C GLY A 216 16.41 1.69 19.22
N ASP A 217 17.29 1.69 20.22
CA ASP A 217 17.86 2.91 20.78
C ASP A 217 18.55 3.75 19.69
N CYS A 218 18.26 5.06 19.70
CA CYS A 218 18.92 6.01 18.81
C CYS A 218 20.25 6.45 19.43
N SER A 219 21.31 6.48 18.63
CA SER A 219 22.62 7.01 19.01
C SER A 219 23.19 7.81 17.86
N ASP A 220 23.72 9.00 18.16
CA ASP A 220 24.40 9.84 17.17
C ASP A 220 25.82 9.33 16.85
N GLU A 221 26.36 8.42 17.67
CA GLU A 221 27.71 7.87 17.53
C GLU A 221 27.75 6.56 16.74
N ASP A 222 26.61 5.87 16.61
CA ASP A 222 26.50 4.57 15.92
C ASP A 222 25.58 4.69 14.70
N GLU A 223 26.15 4.58 13.50
CA GLU A 223 25.43 4.62 12.23
C GLU A 223 24.39 3.49 12.09
N TYR A 224 24.54 2.41 12.88
CA TYR A 224 23.63 1.28 12.93
C TYR A 224 22.63 1.32 14.08
N ALA A 225 22.64 2.39 14.89
CA ALA A 225 21.67 2.59 15.95
C ALA A 225 20.23 2.59 15.40
N GLY A 226 19.27 2.24 16.24
CA GLY A 226 17.86 2.32 15.86
C GLY A 226 17.39 3.76 15.64
N LEU A 227 16.08 3.91 15.43
CA LEU A 227 15.48 5.23 15.17
C LEU A 227 14.84 5.85 16.42
N GLY A 228 14.81 5.12 17.55
CA GLY A 228 14.17 5.57 18.79
C GLY A 228 12.68 5.83 18.66
N LEU A 229 12.00 5.21 17.68
CA LEU A 229 10.56 5.37 17.47
C LEU A 229 9.77 4.50 18.43
N SER A 230 8.54 4.90 18.73
CA SER A 230 7.59 3.96 19.33
C SER A 230 7.20 2.86 18.33
N GLU A 231 6.80 1.70 18.85
CA GLU A 231 6.34 0.57 18.01
C GLU A 231 5.19 0.99 17.08
N ILE A 232 4.26 1.81 17.56
CA ILE A 232 3.13 2.31 16.76
C ILE A 232 3.59 3.22 15.62
N GLU A 233 4.56 4.12 15.87
CA GLU A 233 5.10 4.99 14.82
C GLU A 233 5.82 4.19 13.75
N ALA A 234 6.61 3.20 14.15
CA ALA A 234 7.28 2.27 13.23
C ALA A 234 6.27 1.47 12.40
N GLU A 235 5.24 0.88 13.02
CA GLU A 235 4.17 0.16 12.32
C GLU A 235 3.42 1.07 11.33
N LYS A 236 3.16 2.33 11.70
CA LYS A 236 2.51 3.29 10.82
C LYS A 236 3.35 3.57 9.57
N ILE A 237 4.65 3.79 9.73
CA ILE A 237 5.56 3.98 8.60
C ILE A 237 5.59 2.72 7.73
N ALA A 238 5.67 1.54 8.33
CA ALA A 238 5.64 0.28 7.59
C ALA A 238 4.35 0.11 6.78
N ALA A 239 3.20 0.46 7.37
CA ALA A 239 1.90 0.42 6.70
C ALA A 239 1.82 1.39 5.52
N GLU A 240 2.26 2.64 5.71
CA GLU A 240 2.29 3.66 4.65
C GLU A 240 3.28 3.32 3.53
N LYS A 241 4.39 2.63 3.85
CA LYS A 241 5.47 2.30 2.92
C LYS A 241 5.49 0.83 2.48
N TYR A 242 4.42 0.08 2.74
CA TYR A 242 4.32 -1.36 2.43
C TYR A 242 4.76 -1.70 1.00
N GLN A 243 4.36 -0.89 0.02
CA GLN A 243 4.70 -1.12 -1.39
C GLN A 243 6.21 -0.96 -1.68
N TYR A 244 6.95 -0.19 -0.90
CA TYR A 244 8.40 -0.09 -1.03
C TYR A 244 9.11 -1.32 -0.45
N PHE A 245 8.61 -1.90 0.65
CA PHE A 245 9.11 -3.19 1.16
C PHE A 245 8.84 -4.32 0.15
N ASN A 246 7.64 -4.35 -0.43
CA ASN A 246 7.30 -5.27 -1.51
C ASN A 246 8.27 -5.16 -2.71
N GLU A 247 8.53 -3.93 -3.16
CA GLU A 247 9.45 -3.69 -4.28
C GLU A 247 10.91 -4.07 -3.94
N ALA A 248 11.36 -3.78 -2.73
CA ALA A 248 12.69 -4.13 -2.25
C ALA A 248 12.89 -5.65 -2.14
N GLN A 249 11.90 -6.35 -1.57
CA GLN A 249 11.86 -7.81 -1.51
C GLN A 249 11.97 -8.42 -2.92
N LYS A 250 11.33 -7.84 -3.93
CA LYS A 250 11.43 -8.31 -5.32
C LYS A 250 12.78 -8.01 -5.97
N SER A 251 13.29 -6.81 -5.75
CA SER A 251 14.40 -6.28 -6.53
C SER A 251 15.77 -6.71 -6.01
N PHE A 252 15.93 -6.85 -4.70
CA PHE A 252 17.25 -7.08 -4.09
C PHE A 252 17.18 -7.87 -2.78
N ARG A 253 16.28 -8.88 -2.73
CA ARG A 253 16.12 -9.82 -1.61
C ARG A 253 17.44 -10.32 -1.04
N VAL A 254 18.28 -10.91 -1.92
CA VAL A 254 19.51 -11.59 -1.51
C VAL A 254 20.45 -10.61 -0.80
N LYS A 255 20.49 -9.36 -1.29
CA LYS A 255 21.31 -8.30 -0.68
C LYS A 255 20.77 -7.91 0.70
N LEU A 256 19.45 -7.77 0.86
CA LEU A 256 18.84 -7.56 2.18
C LEU A 256 19.20 -8.69 3.15
N GLU A 257 19.15 -9.94 2.73
CA GLU A 257 19.45 -11.08 3.60
C GLU A 257 20.93 -11.20 3.98
N GLN A 258 21.85 -10.79 3.10
CA GLN A 258 23.30 -11.04 3.24
C GLN A 258 24.12 -9.84 3.73
N ASP A 259 23.62 -8.62 3.58
CA ASP A 259 24.34 -7.37 3.85
C ASP A 259 23.54 -6.54 4.87
N PRO A 260 23.81 -6.69 6.18
CA PRO A 260 23.10 -5.96 7.23
C PRO A 260 23.22 -4.43 7.09
N ASP A 261 24.39 -3.94 6.69
CA ASP A 261 24.65 -2.51 6.54
C ASP A 261 23.77 -1.92 5.43
N PHE A 262 23.66 -2.64 4.31
CA PHE A 262 22.72 -2.31 3.24
C PHE A 262 21.26 -2.32 3.73
N LYS A 263 20.87 -3.35 4.51
CA LYS A 263 19.50 -3.48 5.03
C LYS A 263 19.12 -2.32 5.95
N PHE A 264 19.98 -1.99 6.93
CA PHE A 264 19.73 -0.89 7.86
C PHE A 264 19.75 0.47 7.14
N SER A 265 20.64 0.64 6.17
CA SER A 265 20.62 1.83 5.30
C SER A 265 19.30 1.92 4.53
N PHE A 266 18.80 0.83 3.95
CA PHE A 266 17.50 0.80 3.29
C PHE A 266 16.36 1.18 4.25
N PHE A 267 16.37 0.67 5.48
CA PHE A 267 15.39 1.02 6.52
C PHE A 267 15.41 2.52 6.86
N ARG A 268 16.59 3.12 7.02
CA ARG A 268 16.73 4.58 7.21
C ARG A 268 16.15 5.36 6.02
N LEU A 269 16.45 4.96 4.79
CA LEU A 269 15.93 5.61 3.58
C LEU A 269 14.38 5.56 3.49
N ILE A 270 13.78 4.47 3.97
CA ILE A 270 12.31 4.33 4.07
C ILE A 270 11.75 5.32 5.08
N PHE A 271 12.33 5.37 6.29
CA PHE A 271 11.94 6.29 7.36
C PHE A 271 12.03 7.75 6.91
N GLU A 272 13.16 8.13 6.31
CA GLU A 272 13.43 9.48 5.81
C GLU A 272 12.58 9.87 4.58
N GLY A 273 11.82 8.92 4.03
CA GLY A 273 10.94 9.17 2.88
C GLY A 273 11.70 9.54 1.60
N LYS A 274 12.92 9.01 1.41
CA LYS A 274 13.80 9.34 0.27
C LYS A 274 13.25 8.87 -1.07
N PHE A 275 12.37 7.87 -1.07
CA PHE A 275 11.76 7.30 -2.28
C PHE A 275 10.44 7.97 -2.66
N LYS A 276 10.36 8.43 -3.91
CA LYS A 276 9.14 8.96 -4.53
C LYS A 276 8.44 7.98 -5.45
N ASN A 277 9.15 6.96 -5.93
CA ASN A 277 8.64 5.96 -6.85
C ASN A 277 9.45 4.67 -6.80
N PHE A 278 8.94 3.61 -7.42
CA PHE A 278 9.57 2.28 -7.40
C PHE A 278 10.89 2.20 -8.18
N THR A 279 11.12 3.07 -9.17
CA THR A 279 12.40 3.05 -9.91
C THR A 279 13.56 3.53 -9.04
N GLU A 280 13.30 4.44 -8.09
CA GLU A 280 14.28 4.87 -7.11
C GLU A 280 14.59 3.75 -6.11
N VAL A 281 13.58 2.98 -5.67
CA VAL A 281 13.79 1.80 -4.81
C VAL A 281 14.67 0.78 -5.52
N ARG A 282 14.33 0.38 -6.75
CA ARG A 282 15.08 -0.60 -7.54
C ARG A 282 16.56 -0.26 -7.70
N ALA A 283 16.86 1.03 -7.88
CA ALA A 283 18.23 1.50 -8.09
C ALA A 283 19.11 1.47 -6.84
N VAL A 284 18.54 1.25 -5.64
CA VAL A 284 19.27 1.27 -4.36
C VAL A 284 20.40 0.25 -4.33
N LYS A 285 20.17 -0.96 -4.85
CA LYS A 285 21.20 -2.01 -4.89
C LYS A 285 22.42 -1.56 -5.70
N ASP A 286 22.22 -1.12 -6.93
CA ASP A 286 23.31 -0.72 -7.82
C ASP A 286 23.98 0.58 -7.33
N ALA A 287 23.19 1.48 -6.74
CA ALA A 287 23.70 2.69 -6.10
C ALA A 287 24.57 2.34 -4.89
N TRP A 288 24.20 1.33 -4.11
CA TRP A 288 25.01 0.83 -3.02
C TRP A 288 26.34 0.30 -3.54
N ASP A 289 26.36 -0.51 -4.59
CA ASP A 289 27.61 -1.08 -5.09
C ASP A 289 28.51 -0.04 -5.82
N THR A 290 28.02 1.19 -6.03
CA THR A 290 28.76 2.30 -6.63
C THR A 290 29.16 3.35 -5.58
N PRO A 291 30.45 3.52 -5.21
CA PRO A 291 30.86 4.41 -4.10
C PRO A 291 30.31 5.85 -4.18
N GLN A 292 30.36 6.46 -5.37
CA GLN A 292 29.84 7.81 -5.59
C GLN A 292 28.31 7.89 -5.44
N ALA A 293 27.58 6.89 -5.93
CA ALA A 293 26.13 6.85 -5.80
C ALA A 293 25.71 6.51 -4.37
N ARG A 294 26.46 5.64 -3.67
CA ARG A 294 26.26 5.33 -2.24
C ARG A 294 26.41 6.58 -1.38
N ASN A 295 27.48 7.35 -1.58
CA ASN A 295 27.69 8.61 -0.85
C ASN A 295 26.56 9.62 -1.11
N MET A 296 26.04 9.67 -2.35
CA MET A 296 24.87 10.50 -2.67
C MET A 296 23.60 9.98 -2.00
N LEU A 297 23.40 8.66 -1.98
CA LEU A 297 22.25 7.98 -1.40
C LEU A 297 22.15 8.23 0.12
N LEU A 298 23.29 8.19 0.81
CA LEU A 298 23.40 8.42 2.26
C LEU A 298 23.45 9.91 2.65
N SER A 299 23.35 10.82 1.69
CA SER A 299 23.36 12.25 1.99
C SER A 299 22.03 12.73 2.59
N ASN A 300 22.10 13.84 3.32
CA ASN A 300 20.92 14.51 3.88
C ASN A 300 19.98 15.12 2.82
N ASP A 301 20.30 15.02 1.51
CA ASP A 301 19.45 15.55 0.44
C ASP A 301 18.12 14.76 0.35
N PRO A 302 16.95 15.41 0.42
CA PRO A 302 15.65 14.77 0.19
C PRO A 302 15.49 14.13 -1.20
N LYS A 303 16.36 14.48 -2.17
CA LYS A 303 16.42 13.91 -3.52
C LYS A 303 17.59 12.93 -3.69
N ALA A 304 18.22 12.48 -2.60
CA ALA A 304 19.36 11.56 -2.60
C ALA A 304 19.12 10.33 -3.49
N ALA A 305 18.01 9.61 -3.31
CA ALA A 305 17.69 8.40 -4.09
C ALA A 305 17.57 8.70 -5.60
N LYS A 306 16.94 9.82 -5.98
CA LYS A 306 16.84 10.25 -7.39
C LYS A 306 18.23 10.56 -7.98
N LYS A 307 19.09 11.25 -7.24
CA LYS A 307 20.44 11.61 -7.69
C LYS A 307 21.35 10.38 -7.77
N ALA A 308 21.30 9.51 -6.77
CA ALA A 308 22.03 8.24 -6.75
C ALA A 308 21.64 7.38 -7.95
N LYS A 309 20.34 7.26 -8.24
CA LYS A 309 19.84 6.61 -9.46
C LYS A 309 20.43 7.24 -10.73
N ALA A 310 20.43 8.56 -10.85
CA ALA A 310 20.99 9.22 -12.04
C ALA A 310 22.49 8.93 -12.24
N ILE A 311 23.26 8.79 -11.16
CA ILE A 311 24.67 8.39 -11.21
C ILE A 311 24.81 6.95 -11.72
N VAL A 312 23.97 6.03 -11.22
CA VAL A 312 23.93 4.63 -11.68
C VAL A 312 23.54 4.55 -13.15
N ASP A 313 22.47 5.24 -13.56
CA ASP A 313 22.00 5.24 -14.95
C ASP A 313 23.11 5.74 -15.88
N TYR A 314 23.80 6.83 -15.51
CA TYR A 314 24.91 7.39 -16.28
C TYR A 314 26.08 6.41 -16.42
N LYS A 315 26.52 5.77 -15.33
CA LYS A 315 27.59 4.76 -15.40
C LYS A 315 27.20 3.52 -16.21
N SER A 316 25.94 3.11 -16.11
CA SER A 316 25.41 2.01 -16.93
C SER A 316 25.37 2.36 -18.42
N PHE A 317 25.31 3.66 -18.75
CA PHE A 317 25.38 4.17 -20.11
C PHE A 317 26.84 4.24 -20.58
N GLU A 318 27.75 4.80 -19.79
CA GLU A 318 29.19 4.84 -20.11
C GLU A 318 29.76 3.43 -20.36
N SER A 319 29.45 2.47 -19.49
CA SER A 319 29.90 1.08 -19.66
C SER A 319 29.35 0.40 -20.93
N LYS A 320 28.13 0.75 -21.34
CA LYS A 320 27.54 0.25 -22.59
C LYS A 320 28.13 0.94 -23.82
N GLU A 321 28.45 2.23 -23.73
CA GLU A 321 29.15 2.92 -24.82
C GLU A 321 30.57 2.37 -24.97
N GLU A 322 31.28 2.06 -23.89
CA GLU A 322 32.60 1.40 -23.94
C GLU A 322 32.53 0.00 -24.59
N GLU A 323 31.46 -0.76 -24.33
CA GLU A 323 31.25 -2.08 -24.95
C GLU A 323 30.76 -2.00 -26.41
N ASN A 324 30.29 -0.85 -26.89
CA ASN A 324 29.66 -0.70 -28.21
C ASN A 324 30.15 0.51 -29.03
N VAL A 325 31.39 0.97 -28.80
CA VAL A 325 32.01 2.03 -29.61
C VAL A 325 31.99 1.63 -31.10
N GLU A 326 32.25 0.36 -31.41
CA GLU A 326 32.22 -0.16 -32.78
C GLU A 326 30.80 -0.09 -33.39
N GLU A 327 29.77 -0.57 -32.69
CA GLU A 327 28.39 -0.51 -33.18
C GLU A 327 27.89 0.93 -33.33
N THR A 328 28.31 1.83 -32.43
CA THR A 328 27.98 3.26 -32.49
C THR A 328 28.65 3.94 -33.69
N ILE A 329 29.91 3.60 -33.98
CA ILE A 329 30.62 4.09 -35.17
C ILE A 329 29.94 3.54 -36.43
N ASP A 330 29.58 2.25 -36.46
CA ASP A 330 28.92 1.63 -37.60
C ASP A 330 27.54 2.23 -37.87
N ASP A 331 26.74 2.48 -36.83
CA ASP A 331 25.45 3.15 -36.94
C ASP A 331 25.59 4.58 -37.45
N PHE A 332 26.60 5.32 -36.99
CA PHE A 332 26.90 6.66 -37.46
C PHE A 332 27.32 6.67 -38.94
N VAL A 333 28.19 5.74 -39.35
CA VAL A 333 28.59 5.58 -40.75
C VAL A 333 27.40 5.18 -41.62
N SER A 334 26.57 4.25 -41.16
CA SER A 334 25.32 3.85 -41.80
C SER A 334 24.37 5.03 -41.96
N PHE A 335 24.19 5.86 -40.92
CA PHE A 335 23.41 7.09 -40.99
C PHE A 335 23.93 8.04 -42.07
N LEU A 336 25.24 8.34 -42.09
CA LEU A 336 25.84 9.22 -43.09
C LEU A 336 25.67 8.68 -44.52
N SER A 337 25.76 7.35 -44.70
CA SER A 337 25.58 6.70 -45.99
C SER A 337 24.14 6.78 -46.51
N LYS A 338 23.16 6.82 -45.59
CA LYS A 338 21.71 6.85 -45.88
C LYS A 338 21.16 8.26 -46.12
N LEU A 339 21.96 9.31 -45.92
CA LEU A 339 21.54 10.69 -46.19
C LEU A 339 21.16 10.87 -47.67
N THR A 340 19.96 11.39 -47.90
CA THR A 340 19.47 11.70 -49.25
C THR A 340 20.20 12.91 -49.83
N THR A 341 20.17 13.05 -51.16
CA THR A 341 20.77 14.20 -51.85
C THR A 341 20.21 15.53 -51.34
N GLU A 342 18.90 15.58 -51.06
CA GLU A 342 18.23 16.78 -50.54
C GLU A 342 18.66 17.11 -49.10
N GLN A 343 18.90 16.11 -48.25
CA GLN A 343 19.45 16.32 -46.90
C GLN A 343 20.90 16.81 -46.95
N LYS A 344 21.70 16.30 -47.89
CA LYS A 344 23.08 16.75 -48.11
C LYS A 344 23.15 18.20 -48.57
N ILE A 345 22.27 18.60 -49.50
CA ILE A 345 22.16 19.99 -49.94
C ILE A 345 21.77 20.90 -48.77
N ASN A 346 20.77 20.49 -47.98
CA ASN A 346 20.33 21.25 -46.79
C ASN A 346 21.41 21.41 -45.72
N LEU A 347 22.36 20.47 -45.60
CA LEU A 347 23.50 20.58 -44.67
C LEU A 347 24.52 21.63 -45.13
N VAL A 348 24.61 21.90 -46.43
CA VAL A 348 25.52 22.89 -47.02
C VAL A 348 24.88 24.28 -47.08
N GLU A 349 23.61 24.36 -47.47
CA GLU A 349 22.93 25.64 -47.70
C GLU A 349 22.54 26.39 -46.42
N LYS A 350 22.41 25.70 -45.28
CA LYS A 350 21.92 26.33 -44.04
C LYS A 350 22.93 27.20 -43.29
N ASP A 351 24.19 27.31 -43.74
CA ASP A 351 25.24 28.16 -43.14
C ASP A 351 25.29 28.11 -41.59
N THR A 352 25.12 26.91 -41.05
CA THR A 352 25.02 26.65 -39.60
C THR A 352 26.34 26.16 -38.99
N GLY A 353 27.41 26.11 -39.79
CA GLY A 353 28.72 25.55 -39.38
C GLY A 353 28.68 24.06 -39.04
N TYR A 354 27.63 23.31 -39.43
CA TYR A 354 27.52 21.89 -39.10
C TYR A 354 28.57 21.02 -39.80
N VAL A 355 28.91 21.36 -41.05
CA VAL A 355 29.96 20.64 -41.80
C VAL A 355 31.32 20.83 -41.13
N GLU A 356 31.64 22.04 -40.69
CA GLU A 356 32.88 22.37 -40.00
C GLU A 356 32.97 21.68 -38.63
N LYS A 357 31.86 21.64 -37.88
CA LYS A 357 31.77 20.90 -36.61
C LYS A 357 31.97 19.41 -36.83
N LEU A 358 31.29 18.82 -37.82
CA LEU A 358 31.44 17.41 -38.16
C LEU A 358 32.88 17.08 -38.56
N GLN A 359 33.50 17.90 -39.41
CA GLN A 359 34.88 17.72 -39.84
C GLN A 359 35.87 17.85 -38.67
N SER A 360 35.67 18.82 -37.79
CA SER A 360 36.49 18.99 -36.58
C SER A 360 36.38 17.79 -35.64
N SER A 361 35.17 17.28 -35.42
CA SER A 361 34.93 16.08 -34.60
C SER A 361 35.56 14.83 -35.20
N LEU A 362 35.41 14.61 -36.51
CA LEU A 362 36.04 13.47 -37.21
C LEU A 362 37.57 13.53 -37.14
N ASN A 363 38.15 14.71 -37.38
CA ASN A 363 39.60 14.90 -37.30
C ASN A 363 40.14 14.65 -35.88
N THR A 364 39.40 15.07 -34.86
CA THR A 364 39.76 14.83 -33.46
C THR A 364 39.80 13.33 -33.17
N VAL A 365 38.76 12.59 -33.57
CA VAL A 365 38.70 11.13 -33.39
C VAL A 365 39.84 10.43 -34.14
N LEU A 366 40.10 10.80 -35.40
CA LEU A 366 41.21 10.24 -36.18
C LEU A 366 42.57 10.51 -35.51
N SER A 367 42.78 11.71 -34.99
CA SER A 367 44.02 12.07 -34.29
C SER A 367 44.23 11.25 -33.01
N MET A 368 43.16 10.98 -32.26
CA MET A 368 43.21 10.13 -31.07
C MET A 368 43.57 8.69 -31.42
N ILE A 369 42.97 8.14 -32.49
CA ILE A 369 43.28 6.78 -32.98
C ILE A 369 44.75 6.69 -33.44
N GLU A 370 45.26 7.69 -34.16
CA GLU A 370 46.66 7.70 -34.59
C GLU A 370 47.65 7.79 -33.44
N GLN A 371 47.32 8.51 -32.36
CA GLN A 371 48.14 8.58 -31.16
C GLN A 371 48.21 7.23 -30.45
N VAL A 372 47.08 6.52 -30.35
CA VAL A 372 47.04 5.17 -29.76
C VAL A 372 47.84 4.16 -30.58
N LYS A 373 47.82 4.25 -31.93
CA LYS A 373 48.61 3.36 -32.80
C LYS A 373 50.13 3.56 -32.73
N LYS A 374 50.59 4.69 -32.18
CA LYS A 374 52.02 5.02 -32.04
C LYS A 374 52.58 4.64 -30.67
N CYS A 375 51.71 4.36 -29.71
CA CYS A 375 52.05 3.71 -28.44
C CYS A 375 52.05 2.19 -28.63
#